data_AF-A0A817URE2-F1
#
_entry.id   AF-A0A817URE2-F1
#
_cell.length_a   1.000
_cell.length_b   1.000
_cell.length_c   1.000
_cell.angle_alpha   90.00
_cell.angle_beta   90.00
_cell.angle_gamma   90.00
#
_symmetry.space_group_name_H-M   'P 1'
#
loop_
_entity.id
_entity.type
_entity.pdbx_description
1 polymer ?
#
loop_
_entity_poly.entity_id
_entity_poly.type
_entity_poly.pdbx_seq_one_letter_code
_entity_poly.pdbx_strand_id
1 'polypeptide(L)'
;MQNKCEIMSSSPAQKIQETTNNKDVVGSSHSLVSSPSKFETKLMSPFCISTEDDPIILLNIGGVNLSTKQSTLTCIPNTVLALACTDSWSEKMTRDNDGRLFFDLDPNLFQHLLNQLREWSPKRKVFELPRNEFDRQRFCSLCYQLNFHRDLVDGISRHEKFNKTFGHILLHEKSSLAIHASSYRHAECRGMNVYSTGINRIILTLKHDSIEKYSTFIGIIWSTSPMQEKSFESSTAYGWAGEKQVFLKGLPSCVEGYGGYDSDICTNDTIELTLNCQLGVISMFNYRTKKIYQIIIDTREGCPFPWQLHINLFAPGDRVKIINPT
;
A
#
# COMPACT_ATOMS: atom_id res chain seq x y z
N MET A 1 -23.14 38.96 -53.36
CA MET A 1 -22.11 39.00 -52.29
C MET A 1 -21.38 37.66 -52.32
N GLN A 2 -20.37 37.38 -53.15
CA GLN A 2 -19.37 38.19 -53.86
C GLN A 2 -18.24 38.73 -52.96
N ASN A 3 -16.99 38.63 -53.46
CA ASN A 3 -15.68 38.82 -52.81
C ASN A 3 -15.29 37.61 -51.93
N LYS A 4 -14.37 36.71 -52.30
CA LYS A 4 -13.23 36.73 -53.25
C LYS A 4 -12.06 37.63 -52.81
N CYS A 5 -10.98 36.99 -52.35
CA CYS A 5 -9.61 37.50 -52.38
C CYS A 5 -8.67 36.30 -52.65
N GLU A 6 -7.66 36.53 -53.47
CA GLU A 6 -6.85 35.53 -54.20
C GLU A 6 -5.47 36.20 -54.46
N ILE A 7 -4.43 35.45 -54.90
CA ILE A 7 -3.20 35.97 -55.57
C ILE A 7 -2.21 36.76 -54.65
N MET A 8 -0.86 36.76 -54.73
CA MET A 8 0.28 36.05 -55.39
C MET A 8 1.59 36.54 -54.70
N SER A 9 2.85 36.08 -54.90
CA SER A 9 3.54 34.92 -55.51
C SER A 9 5.06 34.98 -55.16
N SER A 10 5.87 34.02 -55.65
CA SER A 10 7.33 34.13 -56.00
C SER A 10 8.37 34.53 -54.92
N SER A 11 9.42 33.73 -54.56
CA SER A 11 10.55 33.13 -55.36
C SER A 11 11.67 34.15 -55.68
N PRO A 12 12.98 33.81 -55.94
CA PRO A 12 13.73 32.53 -55.86
C PRO A 12 15.15 32.58 -55.17
N ALA A 13 15.73 31.38 -54.95
CA ALA A 13 17.14 30.94 -55.09
C ALA A 13 18.39 31.80 -54.72
N GLN A 14 19.43 31.13 -54.16
CA GLN A 14 20.75 31.00 -54.83
C GLN A 14 21.65 29.88 -54.24
N LYS A 15 22.61 29.38 -55.06
CA LYS A 15 23.60 28.32 -54.77
C LYS A 15 24.98 28.88 -54.43
N ILE A 16 25.74 28.18 -53.59
CA ILE A 16 27.23 28.13 -53.48
C ILE A 16 27.52 26.69 -52.94
N GLN A 17 28.04 25.66 -53.63
CA GLN A 17 29.36 25.44 -54.31
C GLN A 17 30.56 25.73 -53.38
N GLU A 18 31.65 24.96 -53.26
CA GLU A 18 32.12 23.70 -53.84
C GLU A 18 33.47 23.36 -53.14
N THR A 19 34.10 22.21 -53.43
CA THR A 19 35.59 21.99 -53.34
C THR A 19 36.30 22.04 -51.95
N THR A 20 37.40 21.32 -51.64
CA THR A 20 38.11 20.20 -52.32
C THR A 20 39.12 19.49 -51.39
N ASN A 21 39.31 18.18 -51.65
CA ASN A 21 40.57 17.42 -51.77
C ASN A 21 41.64 17.26 -50.66
N ASN A 22 42.27 16.07 -50.80
CA ASN A 22 43.70 15.75 -50.63
C ASN A 22 44.26 15.56 -49.20
N LYS A 23 45.27 14.70 -49.01
CA LYS A 23 45.66 13.43 -49.70
C LYS A 23 46.71 12.72 -48.85
N ASP A 24 46.95 11.45 -49.17
CA ASP A 24 47.92 10.55 -48.56
C ASP A 24 49.33 11.15 -48.35
N VAL A 25 49.92 10.88 -47.18
CA VAL A 25 51.39 10.79 -47.03
C VAL A 25 51.72 9.52 -46.25
N VAL A 26 52.50 8.64 -46.89
CA VAL A 26 53.06 7.42 -46.30
C VAL A 26 54.33 7.77 -45.52
N GLY A 27 54.48 7.25 -44.31
CA GLY A 27 55.69 7.42 -43.48
C GLY A 27 55.78 6.37 -42.38
N SER A 28 56.73 5.44 -42.51
CA SER A 28 56.82 4.23 -41.68
C SER A 28 57.52 4.42 -40.32
N SER A 29 57.19 3.53 -39.39
CA SER A 29 58.02 3.02 -38.29
C SER A 29 58.58 4.00 -37.24
N HIS A 30 58.06 3.91 -36.01
CA HIS A 30 58.70 3.02 -35.03
C HIS A 30 57.77 2.61 -33.87
N SER A 31 58.03 1.40 -33.38
CA SER A 31 57.46 0.73 -32.20
C SER A 31 57.38 1.58 -30.92
N LEU A 32 56.23 1.57 -30.25
CA LEU A 32 56.13 1.46 -28.79
C LEU A 32 54.78 0.84 -28.41
N VAL A 33 54.80 -0.34 -27.80
CA VAL A 33 53.60 -1.04 -27.31
C VAL A 33 53.17 -0.42 -25.99
N SER A 34 52.23 0.52 -26.01
CA SER A 34 51.51 0.94 -24.80
C SER A 34 50.41 -0.06 -24.48
N SER A 35 50.73 -1.01 -23.61
CA SER A 35 49.78 -1.94 -23.00
C SER A 35 48.55 -1.19 -22.45
N PRO A 36 47.32 -1.70 -22.62
CA PRO A 36 46.17 -1.15 -21.90
C PRO A 36 46.45 -1.24 -20.39
N SER A 37 46.42 -0.10 -19.71
CA SER A 37 46.67 0.00 -18.28
C SER A 37 45.61 -0.81 -17.51
N LYS A 38 46.05 -1.85 -16.79
CA LYS A 38 45.20 -2.71 -15.95
C LYS A 38 44.70 -2.02 -14.66
N PHE A 39 44.38 -0.73 -14.73
CA PHE A 39 44.19 0.16 -13.58
C PHE A 39 43.05 1.17 -13.75
N GLU A 40 41.90 0.76 -14.30
CA GLU A 40 40.72 1.65 -14.36
C GLU A 40 39.35 0.98 -14.14
N THR A 41 39.31 -0.27 -13.65
CA THR A 41 38.05 -0.99 -13.34
C THR A 41 37.72 -1.05 -11.85
N LYS A 42 38.42 -0.32 -10.98
CA LYS A 42 38.33 -0.49 -9.52
C LYS A 42 37.97 0.76 -8.72
N LEU A 43 37.12 1.63 -9.28
CA LEU A 43 36.37 2.63 -8.51
C LEU A 43 35.10 3.14 -9.24
N MET A 44 34.39 2.25 -9.93
CA MET A 44 32.96 2.53 -10.14
C MET A 44 32.28 2.55 -8.77
N SER A 45 31.61 3.67 -8.49
CA SER A 45 30.81 3.89 -7.29
C SER A 45 29.85 2.72 -7.04
N PRO A 46 29.55 2.33 -5.80
CA PRO A 46 28.51 1.32 -5.52
C PRO A 46 27.11 1.74 -6.00
N PHE A 47 26.94 3.00 -6.42
CA PHE A 47 25.73 3.52 -7.06
C PHE A 47 25.73 3.37 -8.60
N CYS A 48 26.86 3.00 -9.23
CA CYS A 48 26.99 2.76 -10.66
C CYS A 48 26.93 1.24 -10.94
N ILE A 49 25.73 0.74 -11.19
CA ILE A 49 25.48 -0.67 -11.53
C ILE A 49 25.47 -0.82 -13.05
N SER A 50 26.09 -1.88 -13.59
CA SER A 50 25.98 -2.22 -15.02
C SER A 50 24.51 -2.45 -15.40
N THR A 51 24.08 -1.86 -16.52
CA THR A 51 22.72 -2.02 -17.06
C THR A 51 22.64 -3.13 -18.11
N GLU A 52 23.71 -3.90 -18.31
CA GLU A 52 23.79 -4.96 -19.33
C GLU A 52 22.76 -6.08 -19.10
N ASP A 53 22.52 -6.47 -17.83
CA ASP A 53 21.55 -7.50 -17.45
C ASP A 53 20.14 -6.96 -17.13
N ASP A 54 19.97 -5.64 -16.98
CA ASP A 54 18.73 -5.00 -16.53
C ASP A 54 18.64 -3.56 -17.07
N PRO A 55 18.11 -3.37 -18.30
CA PRO A 55 18.18 -2.11 -19.01
C PRO A 55 17.29 -1.03 -18.38
N ILE A 56 17.67 0.24 -18.60
CA ILE A 56 16.89 1.39 -18.15
C ILE A 56 15.78 1.68 -19.15
N ILE A 57 14.54 1.63 -18.68
CA ILE A 57 13.34 2.01 -19.41
C ILE A 57 13.04 3.50 -19.14
N LEU A 58 12.85 4.26 -20.21
CA LEU A 58 12.42 5.66 -20.16
C LEU A 58 10.89 5.74 -20.33
N LEU A 59 10.27 6.49 -19.43
CA LEU A 59 8.81 6.62 -19.32
C LEU A 59 8.43 8.10 -19.45
N ASN A 60 7.28 8.35 -20.06
CA ASN A 60 6.60 9.65 -20.04
C ASN A 60 5.21 9.41 -19.45
N ILE A 61 4.99 9.90 -18.22
CA ILE A 61 3.75 9.72 -17.47
C ILE A 61 3.03 11.05 -17.42
N GLY A 62 1.93 11.21 -18.16
CA GLY A 62 1.15 12.46 -18.17
C GLY A 62 1.96 13.73 -18.52
N GLY A 63 3.05 13.60 -19.30
CA GLY A 63 3.99 14.68 -19.61
C GLY A 63 5.22 14.77 -18.71
N VAL A 64 5.32 13.96 -17.65
CA VAL A 64 6.47 13.91 -16.73
C VAL A 64 7.39 12.75 -17.08
N ASN A 65 8.64 13.05 -17.37
CA ASN A 65 9.65 12.07 -17.72
C ASN A 65 10.22 11.37 -16.49
N LEU A 66 10.11 10.04 -16.45
CA LEU A 66 10.66 9.18 -15.40
C LEU A 66 11.58 8.11 -16.01
N SER A 67 12.45 7.51 -15.20
CA SER A 67 13.27 6.37 -15.60
C SER A 67 13.32 5.30 -14.51
N THR A 68 13.45 4.04 -14.94
CA THR A 68 13.57 2.90 -14.02
C THR A 68 14.17 1.68 -14.72
N LYS A 69 14.49 0.63 -13.96
CA LYS A 69 14.98 -0.65 -14.48
C LYS A 69 13.84 -1.47 -15.07
N GLN A 70 14.09 -2.27 -16.10
CA GLN A 70 13.10 -3.19 -16.66
C GLN A 70 12.58 -4.15 -15.57
N SER A 71 13.48 -4.68 -14.74
CA SER A 71 13.16 -5.53 -13.58
C SER A 71 12.14 -4.91 -12.60
N THR A 72 12.11 -3.57 -12.47
CA THR A 72 11.16 -2.86 -11.61
C THR A 72 9.74 -2.87 -12.18
N LEU A 73 9.61 -2.80 -13.50
CA LEU A 73 8.29 -2.82 -14.17
C LEU A 73 7.78 -4.26 -14.33
N THR A 74 8.68 -5.24 -14.41
CA THR A 74 8.35 -6.67 -14.57
C THR A 74 8.30 -7.46 -13.25
N CYS A 75 8.60 -6.85 -12.09
CA CYS A 75 8.65 -7.56 -10.80
C CYS A 75 7.31 -8.18 -10.36
N ILE A 76 6.20 -7.73 -10.94
CA ILE A 76 4.87 -8.34 -10.79
C ILE A 76 4.37 -8.70 -12.20
N PRO A 77 4.31 -10.00 -12.57
CA PRO A 77 3.93 -10.43 -13.91
C PRO A 77 2.46 -10.16 -14.21
N ASN A 78 2.11 -10.17 -15.50
CA ASN A 78 0.75 -9.95 -16.03
C ASN A 78 0.13 -8.56 -15.75
N THR A 79 0.92 -7.62 -15.24
CA THR A 79 0.53 -6.19 -15.14
C THR A 79 0.73 -5.49 -16.48
N VAL A 80 0.05 -4.36 -16.69
CA VAL A 80 0.25 -3.53 -17.90
C VAL A 80 1.70 -3.07 -18.03
N LEU A 81 2.36 -2.76 -16.90
CA LEU A 81 3.77 -2.37 -16.87
C LEU A 81 4.70 -3.51 -17.28
N ALA A 82 4.49 -4.71 -16.74
CA ALA A 82 5.28 -5.88 -17.11
C ALA A 82 5.12 -6.22 -18.60
N LEU A 83 3.88 -6.19 -19.11
CA LEU A 83 3.58 -6.48 -20.52
C LEU A 83 4.16 -5.42 -21.47
N ALA A 84 4.10 -4.13 -21.13
CA ALA A 84 4.71 -3.06 -21.92
C ALA A 84 6.23 -3.21 -22.10
N CYS A 85 6.89 -3.93 -21.18
CA CYS A 85 8.31 -4.29 -21.24
C CYS A 85 8.60 -5.65 -21.91
N THR A 86 7.63 -6.25 -22.62
CA THR A 86 7.83 -7.48 -23.43
C THR A 86 7.77 -7.17 -24.92
N ASP A 87 8.62 -7.85 -25.72
CA ASP A 87 8.83 -7.54 -27.14
C ASP A 87 7.54 -7.55 -27.98
N SER A 88 6.62 -8.49 -27.70
CA SER A 88 5.35 -8.63 -28.42
C SER A 88 4.33 -7.48 -28.22
N TRP A 89 4.57 -6.63 -27.23
CA TRP A 89 3.74 -5.46 -26.89
C TRP A 89 4.50 -4.13 -26.98
N SER A 90 5.82 -4.12 -26.82
CA SER A 90 6.65 -2.90 -26.81
C SER A 90 6.63 -2.13 -28.14
N GLU A 91 6.31 -2.79 -29.25
CA GLU A 91 6.05 -2.21 -30.58
C GLU A 91 4.66 -1.56 -30.71
N LYS A 92 3.69 -1.99 -29.89
CA LYS A 92 2.28 -1.53 -29.94
C LYS A 92 1.98 -0.42 -28.93
N MET A 93 2.89 -0.17 -27.99
CA MET A 93 2.75 0.86 -26.98
C MET A 93 3.03 2.25 -27.58
N THR A 94 2.18 3.22 -27.24
CA THR A 94 2.39 4.63 -27.59
C THR A 94 3.72 5.13 -27.04
N ARG A 95 4.45 5.89 -27.85
CA ARG A 95 5.68 6.56 -27.46
C ARG A 95 5.58 8.06 -27.69
N ASP A 96 6.31 8.83 -26.89
CA ASP A 96 6.49 10.26 -27.15
C ASP A 96 7.49 10.51 -28.30
N ASN A 97 7.69 11.78 -28.66
CA ASN A 97 8.61 12.17 -29.75
C ASN A 97 10.08 11.78 -29.49
N ASP A 98 10.46 11.48 -28.24
CA ASP A 98 11.79 11.03 -27.85
C ASP A 98 11.87 9.50 -27.67
N GLY A 99 10.81 8.77 -28.05
CA GLY A 99 10.75 7.30 -27.99
C GLY A 99 10.45 6.69 -26.61
N ARG A 100 10.13 7.51 -25.59
CA ARG A 100 9.78 7.01 -24.23
C ARG A 100 8.41 6.37 -24.24
N LEU A 101 8.19 5.33 -23.44
CA LEU A 101 6.86 4.72 -23.30
C LEU A 101 5.91 5.72 -22.65
N PHE A 102 4.81 6.05 -23.33
CA PHE A 102 3.84 7.03 -22.88
C PHE A 102 2.66 6.40 -22.15
N PHE A 103 2.33 6.93 -20.97
CA PHE A 103 1.15 6.57 -20.19
C PHE A 103 0.39 7.83 -19.76
N ASP A 104 -0.89 7.92 -20.13
CA ASP A 104 -1.77 9.03 -19.72
C ASP A 104 -2.32 8.79 -18.30
N LEU A 105 -1.46 8.99 -17.30
CA LEU A 105 -1.72 8.71 -15.88
C LEU A 105 -1.24 9.87 -15.00
N ASP A 106 -1.75 9.97 -13.76
CA ASP A 106 -1.29 10.98 -12.80
C ASP A 106 0.20 10.73 -12.42
N PRO A 107 1.11 11.70 -12.68
CA PRO A 107 2.54 11.51 -12.44
C PRO A 107 2.89 11.26 -10.98
N ASN A 108 2.17 11.89 -10.03
CA ASN A 108 2.47 11.81 -8.61
C ASN A 108 2.06 10.45 -8.04
N LEU A 109 0.87 9.97 -8.43
CA LEU A 109 0.37 8.65 -8.03
C LEU A 109 1.20 7.53 -8.67
N PHE A 110 1.61 7.71 -9.93
CA PHE A 110 2.53 6.78 -10.59
C PHE A 110 3.91 6.77 -9.94
N GLN A 111 4.46 7.94 -9.57
CA GLN A 111 5.74 8.01 -8.86
C GLN A 111 5.67 7.32 -7.49
N HIS A 112 4.53 7.42 -6.78
CA HIS A 112 4.28 6.69 -5.54
C HIS A 112 4.23 5.17 -5.76
N LEU A 113 3.56 4.70 -6.81
CA LEU A 113 3.59 3.28 -7.22
C LEU A 113 5.01 2.82 -7.56
N LEU A 114 5.71 3.57 -8.41
CA LEU A 114 7.04 3.22 -8.92
C LEU A 114 8.08 3.09 -7.80
N ASN A 115 8.02 3.96 -6.79
CA ASN A 115 8.90 3.83 -5.61
C ASN A 115 8.66 2.52 -4.86
N GLN A 116 7.42 2.08 -4.74
CA GLN A 116 7.10 0.80 -4.08
C GLN A 116 7.49 -0.42 -4.91
N LEU A 117 7.47 -0.30 -6.25
CA LEU A 117 7.97 -1.33 -7.18
C LEU A 117 9.50 -1.45 -7.12
N ARG A 118 10.23 -0.33 -6.99
CA ARG A 118 11.70 -0.31 -6.81
C ARG A 118 12.16 -1.05 -5.55
N GLU A 119 11.31 -1.05 -4.53
CA GLU A 119 11.49 -1.75 -3.24
C GLU A 119 10.72 -3.08 -3.18
N TRP A 120 10.18 -3.56 -4.30
CA TRP A 120 9.35 -4.77 -4.28
C TRP A 120 10.15 -6.00 -3.89
N SER A 121 9.55 -6.86 -3.08
CA SER A 121 10.15 -8.14 -2.68
C SER A 121 9.05 -9.17 -2.43
N PRO A 122 9.34 -10.48 -2.47
CA PRO A 122 8.36 -11.53 -2.15
C PRO A 122 7.73 -11.45 -0.75
N LYS A 123 8.25 -10.58 0.14
CA LYS A 123 7.71 -10.29 1.47
C LYS A 123 6.69 -9.13 1.46
N ARG A 124 6.82 -8.18 0.52
CA ARG A 124 5.81 -7.14 0.27
C ARG A 124 4.65 -7.80 -0.47
N LYS A 125 3.45 -7.69 0.09
CA LYS A 125 2.23 -8.33 -0.45
C LYS A 125 1.12 -7.32 -0.79
N VAL A 126 1.31 -6.06 -0.43
CA VAL A 126 0.34 -4.98 -0.57
C VAL A 126 1.11 -3.68 -0.77
N PHE A 127 0.57 -2.78 -1.57
CA PHE A 127 1.00 -1.40 -1.72
C PHE A 127 0.52 -0.55 -0.54
N GLU A 128 1.35 0.40 -0.16
CA GLU A 128 0.99 1.49 0.74
C GLU A 128 0.12 2.50 0.00
N LEU A 129 -1.07 2.76 0.54
CA LEU A 129 -1.95 3.79 0.04
C LEU A 129 -1.38 5.20 0.37
N PRO A 130 -1.60 6.20 -0.49
CA PRO A 130 -1.31 7.60 -0.17
C PRO A 130 -1.87 8.06 1.18
N ARG A 131 -1.18 9.00 1.82
CA ARG A 131 -1.64 9.59 3.10
C ARG A 131 -2.96 10.35 2.94
N ASN A 132 -3.11 11.09 1.85
CA ASN A 132 -4.31 11.85 1.50
C ASN A 132 -5.44 10.90 1.04
N GLU A 133 -6.63 11.02 1.63
CA GLU A 133 -7.80 10.17 1.35
C GLU A 133 -8.26 10.22 -0.11
N PHE A 134 -8.27 11.40 -0.74
CA PHE A 134 -8.65 11.58 -2.15
C PHE A 134 -7.68 10.84 -3.08
N ASP A 135 -6.38 10.91 -2.78
CA ASP A 135 -5.36 10.20 -3.53
C ASP A 135 -5.41 8.69 -3.31
N ARG A 136 -5.96 8.17 -2.19
CA ARG A 136 -6.16 6.73 -2.01
C ARG A 136 -7.08 6.15 -3.07
N GLN A 137 -8.25 6.77 -3.28
CA GLN A 137 -9.21 6.28 -4.27
C GLN A 137 -8.61 6.34 -5.69
N ARG A 138 -7.93 7.44 -6.03
CA ARG A 138 -7.26 7.60 -7.33
C ARG A 138 -6.11 6.60 -7.52
N PHE A 139 -5.33 6.32 -6.47
CA PHE A 139 -4.27 5.32 -6.48
C PHE A 139 -4.81 3.89 -6.64
N CYS A 140 -5.89 3.53 -5.94
CA CYS A 140 -6.57 2.25 -6.16
C CYS A 140 -7.03 2.12 -7.62
N SER A 141 -7.67 3.17 -8.18
CA SER A 141 -8.07 3.19 -9.59
C SER A 141 -6.89 3.05 -10.56
N LEU A 142 -5.78 3.75 -10.32
CA LEU A 142 -4.53 3.64 -11.09
C LEU A 142 -4.00 2.18 -11.06
N CYS A 143 -3.94 1.56 -9.89
CA CYS A 143 -3.47 0.18 -9.76
C CYS A 143 -4.38 -0.81 -10.51
N TYR A 144 -5.71 -0.62 -10.48
CA TYR A 144 -6.62 -1.46 -11.26
C TYR A 144 -6.49 -1.25 -12.77
N GLN A 145 -6.32 0.00 -13.23
CA GLN A 145 -6.07 0.31 -14.65
C GLN A 145 -4.77 -0.34 -15.16
N LEU A 146 -3.75 -0.43 -14.31
CA LEU A 146 -2.49 -1.12 -14.60
C LEU A 146 -2.52 -2.64 -14.37
N ASN A 147 -3.71 -3.21 -14.12
CA ASN A 147 -3.96 -4.64 -13.90
C ASN A 147 -3.19 -5.24 -12.71
N PHE A 148 -2.98 -4.47 -11.63
CA PHE A 148 -2.55 -5.05 -10.36
C PHE A 148 -3.71 -5.76 -9.66
N HIS A 149 -3.43 -6.95 -9.10
CA HIS A 149 -4.43 -7.75 -8.39
C HIS A 149 -4.97 -7.00 -7.16
N ARG A 150 -6.27 -7.13 -6.87
CA ARG A 150 -6.94 -6.39 -5.78
C ARG A 150 -6.27 -6.59 -4.42
N ASP A 151 -5.83 -7.81 -4.10
CA ASP A 151 -5.11 -8.11 -2.85
C ASP A 151 -3.84 -7.26 -2.65
N LEU A 152 -3.21 -6.79 -3.74
CA LEU A 152 -2.04 -5.90 -3.68
C LEU A 152 -2.43 -4.45 -3.35
N VAL A 153 -3.70 -4.08 -3.43
CA VAL A 153 -4.20 -2.69 -3.33
C VAL A 153 -5.11 -2.55 -2.11
N ASP A 154 -6.09 -3.44 -2.00
CA ASP A 154 -7.06 -3.51 -0.92
C ASP A 154 -6.50 -4.27 0.29
N GLY A 155 -5.42 -5.03 0.12
CA GLY A 155 -4.94 -5.98 1.10
C GLY A 155 -5.72 -7.30 1.06
N ILE A 156 -5.35 -8.21 1.95
CA ILE A 156 -5.98 -9.54 2.02
C ILE A 156 -7.33 -9.38 2.72
N SER A 157 -8.41 -9.34 1.93
CA SER A 157 -9.75 -9.44 2.46
C SER A 157 -10.11 -10.91 2.67
N ARG A 158 -10.41 -11.29 3.91
CA ARG A 158 -10.79 -12.67 4.28
C ARG A 158 -12.21 -12.65 4.77
N HIS A 159 -12.97 -13.71 4.48
CA HIS A 159 -14.18 -13.98 5.25
C HIS A 159 -13.81 -14.20 6.71
N GLU A 160 -14.29 -13.31 7.57
CA GLU A 160 -14.09 -13.30 9.00
C GLU A 160 -15.41 -13.59 9.73
N LYS A 161 -15.30 -14.28 10.86
CA LYS A 161 -16.41 -14.60 11.76
C LYS A 161 -15.86 -14.85 13.16
N PHE A 162 -16.66 -14.67 14.20
CA PHE A 162 -16.27 -15.08 15.53
C PHE A 162 -16.22 -16.62 15.64
N ASN A 163 -15.18 -17.17 16.27
CA ASN A 163 -15.06 -18.62 16.52
C ASN A 163 -14.70 -19.00 17.96
N LYS A 164 -14.37 -18.02 18.80
CA LYS A 164 -13.91 -18.16 20.17
C LYS A 164 -14.68 -17.15 21.03
N THR A 165 -15.19 -17.61 22.17
CA THR A 165 -15.99 -16.80 23.11
C THR A 165 -15.67 -17.18 24.55
N PHE A 166 -15.63 -16.19 25.45
CA PHE A 166 -15.52 -16.38 26.90
C PHE A 166 -16.51 -15.44 27.60
N GLY A 167 -17.13 -15.90 28.69
CA GLY A 167 -18.22 -15.19 29.34
C GLY A 167 -19.53 -15.27 28.54
N HIS A 168 -20.41 -14.28 28.71
CA HIS A 168 -21.79 -14.32 28.23
C HIS A 168 -21.95 -13.81 26.78
N ILE A 169 -21.14 -14.29 25.84
CA ILE A 169 -21.30 -13.99 24.40
C ILE A 169 -22.19 -15.04 23.71
N LEU A 170 -23.20 -14.57 22.98
CA LEU A 170 -23.98 -15.35 22.02
C LEU A 170 -23.56 -15.01 20.59
N LEU A 171 -23.41 -16.03 19.75
CA LEU A 171 -23.06 -15.88 18.33
C LEU A 171 -24.28 -16.13 17.44
N HIS A 172 -24.56 -15.16 16.56
CA HIS A 172 -25.68 -15.15 15.62
C HIS A 172 -25.18 -14.92 14.19
N GLU A 173 -26.09 -15.00 13.21
CA GLU A 173 -25.81 -14.71 11.79
C GLU A 173 -24.57 -15.46 11.24
N LYS A 174 -24.57 -16.80 11.35
CA LYS A 174 -23.42 -17.66 10.97
C LYS A 174 -22.10 -17.27 11.67
N SER A 175 -22.22 -16.80 12.91
CA SER A 175 -21.14 -16.25 13.75
C SER A 175 -20.53 -14.94 13.28
N SER A 176 -21.20 -14.17 12.40
CA SER A 176 -20.78 -12.80 12.08
C SER A 176 -21.21 -11.77 13.14
N LEU A 177 -22.21 -12.08 13.96
CA LEU A 177 -22.73 -11.21 15.03
C LEU A 177 -22.42 -11.81 16.40
N ALA A 178 -21.71 -11.07 17.25
CA ALA A 178 -21.53 -11.37 18.67
C ALA A 178 -22.38 -10.43 19.52
N ILE A 179 -23.12 -10.97 20.49
CA ILE A 179 -24.02 -10.23 21.39
C ILE A 179 -23.68 -10.58 22.84
N HIS A 180 -23.56 -9.58 23.71
CA HIS A 180 -23.43 -9.77 25.14
C HIS A 180 -24.81 -10.04 25.78
N ALA A 181 -24.98 -11.16 26.46
CA ALA A 181 -26.31 -11.67 26.80
C ALA A 181 -26.89 -11.22 28.15
N SER A 182 -26.10 -11.21 29.23
CA SER A 182 -26.73 -11.30 30.57
C SER A 182 -25.92 -10.84 31.80
N SER A 183 -24.86 -10.03 31.67
CA SER A 183 -24.11 -9.55 32.84
C SER A 183 -23.42 -8.21 32.60
N TYR A 184 -23.10 -7.46 33.66
CA TYR A 184 -22.16 -6.33 33.65
C TYR A 184 -20.76 -6.83 34.01
N ARG A 185 -20.17 -7.62 33.12
CA ARG A 185 -18.85 -8.25 33.27
C ARG A 185 -18.25 -8.35 31.88
N HIS A 186 -16.93 -8.21 31.76
CA HIS A 186 -16.31 -8.30 30.45
C HIS A 186 -16.44 -9.71 29.87
N ALA A 187 -16.88 -9.78 28.61
CA ALA A 187 -17.02 -11.01 27.86
C ALA A 187 -16.29 -10.87 26.53
N GLU A 188 -15.42 -11.83 26.25
CA GLU A 188 -14.46 -11.79 25.15
C GLU A 188 -14.97 -12.56 23.94
N CYS A 189 -14.80 -12.03 22.74
CA CYS A 189 -14.87 -12.81 21.51
C CYS A 189 -13.66 -12.54 20.60
N ARG A 190 -13.31 -13.54 19.79
CA ARG A 190 -12.22 -13.42 18.80
C ARG A 190 -12.64 -13.88 17.42
N GLY A 191 -12.09 -13.22 16.41
CA GLY A 191 -12.24 -13.60 15.00
C GLY A 191 -11.56 -14.94 14.69
N MET A 192 -12.02 -15.63 13.67
CA MET A 192 -11.54 -16.94 13.26
C MET A 192 -10.15 -16.89 12.66
N ASN A 193 -9.85 -15.82 11.92
CA ASN A 193 -8.59 -15.70 11.20
C ASN A 193 -7.43 -15.35 12.14
N VAL A 194 -6.25 -15.82 11.74
CA VAL A 194 -4.98 -15.42 12.33
C VAL A 194 -4.09 -14.72 11.30
N TYR A 195 -3.34 -13.73 11.77
CA TYR A 195 -2.71 -12.71 10.94
C TYR A 195 -1.22 -12.60 11.27
N SER A 196 -0.37 -13.05 10.34
CA SER A 196 1.10 -13.00 10.46
C SER A 196 1.79 -12.30 9.28
N THR A 197 1.07 -12.04 8.19
CA THR A 197 1.58 -11.35 6.99
C THR A 197 0.45 -10.61 6.29
N GLY A 198 0.79 -9.61 5.47
CA GLY A 198 -0.19 -8.84 4.71
C GLY A 198 -0.78 -7.67 5.50
N ILE A 199 -1.43 -6.79 4.75
CA ILE A 199 -2.40 -5.83 5.28
C ILE A 199 -3.75 -6.53 5.21
N ASN A 200 -4.42 -6.71 6.34
CA ASN A 200 -5.70 -7.42 6.43
C ASN A 200 -6.74 -6.43 6.96
N ARG A 201 -7.93 -6.37 6.34
CA ARG A 201 -8.99 -5.42 6.74
C ARG A 201 -10.20 -6.16 7.27
N ILE A 202 -10.76 -5.63 8.36
CA ILE A 202 -11.93 -6.18 9.04
C ILE A 202 -12.90 -5.03 9.25
N ILE A 203 -14.08 -5.10 8.63
CA ILE A 203 -15.13 -4.09 8.80
C ILE A 203 -16.05 -4.56 9.93
N LEU A 204 -16.31 -3.69 10.90
CA LEU A 204 -17.14 -3.95 12.07
C LEU A 204 -18.24 -2.91 12.17
N THR A 205 -19.48 -3.33 12.42
CA THR A 205 -20.57 -2.45 12.87
C THR A 205 -20.83 -2.68 14.35
N LEU A 206 -20.90 -1.61 15.12
CA LEU A 206 -21.02 -1.62 16.58
C LEU A 206 -22.42 -1.19 17.00
N LYS A 207 -23.01 -1.83 18.00
CA LYS A 207 -24.20 -1.31 18.67
C LYS A 207 -24.09 -1.52 20.17
N HIS A 208 -24.10 -0.40 20.89
CA HIS A 208 -24.21 -0.35 22.33
C HIS A 208 -25.69 -0.19 22.70
N ASP A 209 -26.19 -1.00 23.63
CA ASP A 209 -27.55 -0.86 24.19
C ASP A 209 -27.55 -0.06 25.50
N SER A 210 -26.41 0.01 26.19
CA SER A 210 -26.28 0.78 27.43
C SER A 210 -25.94 2.26 27.19
N ILE A 211 -26.19 3.08 28.20
CA ILE A 211 -25.73 4.48 28.26
C ILE A 211 -24.20 4.54 28.51
N GLU A 212 -23.64 3.49 29.12
CA GLU A 212 -22.21 3.29 29.37
C GLU A 212 -21.48 2.86 28.08
N LYS A 213 -21.39 3.78 27.11
CA LYS A 213 -20.72 3.60 25.80
C LYS A 213 -19.22 3.28 25.87
N TYR A 214 -18.68 3.07 27.06
CA TYR A 214 -17.26 3.25 27.37
C TYR A 214 -16.45 1.94 27.45
N SER A 215 -17.12 0.80 27.39
CA SER A 215 -16.60 -0.48 27.88
C SER A 215 -16.36 -1.53 26.80
N THR A 216 -16.63 -1.20 25.52
CA THR A 216 -16.27 -2.07 24.38
C THR A 216 -14.81 -1.85 24.00
N PHE A 217 -14.01 -2.89 24.13
CA PHE A 217 -12.63 -2.94 23.65
C PHE A 217 -12.58 -3.53 22.23
N ILE A 218 -11.78 -2.92 21.34
CA ILE A 218 -11.58 -3.39 19.96
C ILE A 218 -10.09 -3.33 19.60
N GLY A 219 -9.53 -4.44 19.12
CA GLY A 219 -8.16 -4.47 18.64
C GLY A 219 -7.66 -5.87 18.28
N ILE A 220 -6.46 -6.19 18.72
CA ILE A 220 -5.80 -7.49 18.53
C ILE A 220 -5.28 -8.07 19.84
N ILE A 221 -5.09 -9.38 19.81
CA ILE A 221 -4.33 -10.13 20.80
C ILE A 221 -3.48 -11.20 20.11
N TRP A 222 -2.45 -11.70 20.78
CA TRP A 222 -1.72 -12.88 20.31
C TRP A 222 -2.65 -14.10 20.28
N SER A 223 -2.67 -14.81 19.14
CA SER A 223 -3.67 -15.85 18.84
C SER A 223 -3.71 -17.05 19.81
N THR A 224 -2.61 -17.29 20.53
CA THR A 224 -2.47 -18.35 21.54
C THR A 224 -2.68 -17.87 22.98
N SER A 225 -2.85 -16.56 23.23
CA SER A 225 -3.15 -16.05 24.57
C SER A 225 -4.44 -16.68 25.10
N PRO A 226 -4.50 -17.06 26.40
CA PRO A 226 -5.70 -17.65 26.97
C PRO A 226 -6.89 -16.68 26.87
N MET A 227 -8.10 -17.23 26.83
CA MET A 227 -9.31 -16.41 26.92
C MET A 227 -9.64 -16.14 28.39
N GLN A 228 -10.06 -14.91 28.70
CA GLN A 228 -10.37 -14.48 30.06
C GLN A 228 -11.23 -13.21 30.07
N GLU A 229 -11.93 -12.96 31.17
CA GLU A 229 -12.77 -11.77 31.39
C GLU A 229 -12.00 -10.47 31.11
N LYS A 230 -10.84 -10.31 31.74
CA LYS A 230 -9.95 -9.16 31.55
C LYS A 230 -8.90 -9.43 30.46
N SER A 231 -9.33 -9.92 29.30
CA SER A 231 -8.39 -10.28 28.22
C SER A 231 -7.72 -9.04 27.60
N PHE A 232 -8.38 -7.88 27.64
CA PHE A 232 -7.81 -6.59 27.25
C PHE A 232 -6.67 -6.11 28.18
N GLU A 233 -6.54 -6.69 29.38
CA GLU A 233 -5.41 -6.45 30.31
C GLU A 233 -4.22 -7.39 30.04
N SER A 234 -4.28 -8.25 29.01
CA SER A 234 -3.17 -9.13 28.63
C SER A 234 -1.99 -8.32 28.09
N SER A 235 -0.75 -8.67 28.48
CA SER A 235 0.48 -8.12 27.90
C SER A 235 0.60 -8.23 26.37
N THR A 236 -0.24 -9.07 25.76
CA THR A 236 -0.33 -9.26 24.30
C THR A 236 -1.50 -8.53 23.65
N ALA A 237 -2.35 -7.84 24.41
CA ALA A 237 -3.50 -7.10 23.88
C ALA A 237 -3.12 -5.66 23.51
N TYR A 238 -3.62 -5.20 22.36
CA TYR A 238 -3.48 -3.83 21.88
C TYR A 238 -4.76 -3.39 21.19
N GLY A 239 -5.24 -2.19 21.49
CA GLY A 239 -6.50 -1.70 20.91
C GLY A 239 -7.03 -0.44 21.57
N TRP A 240 -8.29 -0.13 21.28
CA TRP A 240 -9.01 1.05 21.74
C TRP A 240 -10.22 0.63 22.58
N ALA A 241 -10.57 1.44 23.58
CA ALA A 241 -11.82 1.32 24.34
C ALA A 241 -12.51 2.69 24.45
N GLY A 242 -13.47 2.86 25.36
CA GLY A 242 -14.04 4.18 25.66
C GLY A 242 -13.07 5.11 26.39
N GLU A 243 -13.56 6.28 26.80
CA GLU A 243 -12.84 7.24 27.68
C GLU A 243 -11.44 7.62 27.17
N LYS A 244 -11.27 7.62 25.85
CA LYS A 244 -10.00 7.85 25.13
C LYS A 244 -8.87 6.88 25.54
N GLN A 245 -9.24 5.73 26.10
CA GLN A 245 -8.31 4.69 26.51
C GLN A 245 -7.77 3.94 25.28
N VAL A 246 -6.45 3.87 25.21
CA VAL A 246 -5.70 3.09 24.22
C VAL A 246 -4.84 2.11 24.99
N PHE A 247 -5.04 0.82 24.79
CA PHE A 247 -4.27 -0.22 25.50
C PHE A 247 -3.03 -0.60 24.69
N LEU A 248 -1.88 -0.56 25.35
CA LEU A 248 -0.57 -0.92 24.82
C LEU A 248 0.01 -2.00 25.73
N LYS A 249 0.22 -3.22 25.20
CA LYS A 249 0.61 -4.39 26.02
C LYS A 249 -0.32 -4.59 27.24
N GLY A 250 -1.63 -4.47 27.02
CA GLY A 250 -2.65 -4.63 28.07
C GLY A 250 -2.74 -3.51 29.12
N LEU A 251 -1.91 -2.49 29.03
CA LEU A 251 -1.95 -1.34 29.94
C LEU A 251 -2.58 -0.14 29.23
N PRO A 252 -3.49 0.61 29.87
CA PRO A 252 -3.96 1.87 29.31
C PRO A 252 -2.78 2.84 29.19
N SER A 253 -2.68 3.51 28.04
CA SER A 253 -1.70 4.55 27.77
C SER A 253 -1.74 5.62 28.87
N CYS A 254 -0.57 6.01 29.37
CA CYS A 254 -0.41 7.13 30.30
C CYS A 254 -0.76 8.50 29.67
N VAL A 255 -0.80 8.57 28.34
CA VAL A 255 -1.32 9.72 27.59
C VAL A 255 -2.77 9.43 27.19
N GLU A 256 -3.70 10.20 27.74
CA GLU A 256 -5.10 10.21 27.34
C GLU A 256 -5.19 10.55 25.84
N GLY A 257 -5.90 9.72 25.06
CA GLY A 257 -6.01 9.93 23.62
C GLY A 257 -4.70 9.77 22.84
N TYR A 258 -3.87 8.80 23.24
CA TYR A 258 -2.69 8.37 22.48
C TYR A 258 -3.00 8.23 20.98
N GLY A 259 -2.10 8.73 20.13
CA GLY A 259 -2.29 8.73 18.67
C GLY A 259 -3.43 9.64 18.19
N GLY A 260 -3.90 10.58 19.02
CA GLY A 260 -5.01 11.49 18.71
C GLY A 260 -6.40 10.86 18.89
N TYR A 261 -6.50 9.71 19.59
CA TYR A 261 -7.77 9.03 19.82
C TYR A 261 -8.69 9.83 20.75
N ASP A 262 -9.88 10.17 20.28
CA ASP A 262 -10.83 11.01 21.02
C ASP A 262 -12.04 10.24 21.57
N SER A 263 -12.07 8.92 21.38
CA SER A 263 -13.20 8.06 21.74
C SER A 263 -14.51 8.41 21.00
N ASP A 264 -14.42 8.87 19.75
CA ASP A 264 -15.57 9.26 18.93
C ASP A 264 -16.56 8.13 18.58
N ILE A 265 -16.22 6.86 18.82
CA ILE A 265 -17.03 5.69 18.46
C ILE A 265 -18.43 5.76 19.09
N CYS A 266 -19.46 5.67 18.25
CA CYS A 266 -20.87 5.71 18.65
C CYS A 266 -21.61 4.41 18.32
N THR A 267 -22.81 4.26 18.91
CA THR A 267 -23.72 3.16 18.55
C THR A 267 -24.18 3.31 17.09
N ASN A 268 -24.23 2.20 16.36
CA ASN A 268 -24.41 2.07 14.91
C ASN A 268 -23.25 2.60 14.03
N ASP A 269 -22.09 2.96 14.61
CA ASP A 269 -20.90 3.24 13.79
C ASP A 269 -20.43 1.99 13.05
N THR A 270 -19.92 2.22 11.84
CA THR A 270 -19.10 1.24 11.12
C THR A 270 -17.65 1.70 11.13
N ILE A 271 -16.75 0.79 11.47
CA ILE A 271 -15.30 1.01 11.51
C ILE A 271 -14.57 -0.01 10.63
N GLU A 272 -13.42 0.37 10.09
CA GLU A 272 -12.47 -0.53 9.43
C GLU A 272 -11.23 -0.69 10.33
N LEU A 273 -11.02 -1.90 10.83
CA LEU A 273 -9.79 -2.29 11.52
C LEU A 273 -8.81 -2.88 10.48
N THR A 274 -7.70 -2.18 10.26
CA THR A 274 -6.62 -2.61 9.38
C THR A 274 -5.45 -3.15 10.20
N LEU A 275 -5.03 -4.38 9.91
CA LEU A 275 -3.91 -5.09 10.51
C LEU A 275 -2.75 -5.16 9.52
N ASN A 276 -1.78 -4.26 9.64
CA ASN A 276 -0.59 -4.24 8.79
C ASN A 276 0.53 -5.04 9.46
N CYS A 277 0.60 -6.33 9.15
CA CYS A 277 1.59 -7.24 9.70
C CYS A 277 3.01 -6.99 9.15
N GLN A 278 3.19 -6.27 8.03
CA GLN A 278 4.53 -5.90 7.56
C GLN A 278 5.15 -4.79 8.40
N LEU A 279 4.38 -3.74 8.72
CA LEU A 279 4.87 -2.59 9.48
C LEU A 279 4.76 -2.79 11.00
N GLY A 280 4.07 -3.85 11.46
CA GLY A 280 3.74 -4.00 12.87
C GLY A 280 2.80 -2.89 13.35
N VAL A 281 1.79 -2.55 12.55
CA VAL A 281 0.84 -1.46 12.87
C VAL A 281 -0.59 -1.98 12.79
N ILE A 282 -1.43 -1.57 13.74
CA ILE A 282 -2.89 -1.64 13.60
C ILE A 282 -3.45 -0.23 13.46
N SER A 283 -4.50 -0.08 12.67
CA SER A 283 -5.20 1.20 12.53
C SER A 283 -6.70 1.03 12.41
N MET A 284 -7.44 1.93 13.02
CA MET A 284 -8.90 1.96 13.02
C MET A 284 -9.39 3.22 12.30
N PHE A 285 -10.20 3.05 11.25
CA PHE A 285 -10.88 4.15 10.55
C PHE A 285 -12.36 4.17 10.91
N ASN A 286 -12.89 5.32 11.33
CA ASN A 286 -14.32 5.50 11.60
C ASN A 286 -15.01 6.13 10.39
N TYR A 287 -15.96 5.41 9.76
CA TYR A 287 -16.62 5.87 8.54
C TYR A 287 -17.48 7.13 8.74
N ARG A 288 -17.97 7.39 9.95
CA ARG A 288 -18.78 8.57 10.27
C ARG A 288 -17.92 9.81 10.48
N THR A 289 -16.84 9.71 11.25
CA THR A 289 -16.00 10.88 11.61
C THR A 289 -14.83 11.13 10.65
N LYS A 290 -14.54 10.16 9.77
CA LYS A 290 -13.38 10.15 8.84
C LYS A 290 -12.02 10.17 9.53
N LYS A 291 -11.98 9.91 10.84
CA LYS A 291 -10.73 9.85 11.60
C LYS A 291 -10.07 8.48 11.48
N ILE A 292 -8.74 8.48 11.48
CA ILE A 292 -7.89 7.29 11.51
C ILE A 292 -7.04 7.34 12.78
N TYR A 293 -7.11 6.27 13.57
CA TYR A 293 -6.25 6.06 14.74
C TYR A 293 -5.25 4.96 14.44
N GLN A 294 -4.03 5.06 14.96
CA GLN A 294 -2.98 4.08 14.71
C GLN A 294 -2.24 3.71 16.01
N ILE A 295 -1.89 2.44 16.14
CA ILE A 295 -1.04 1.92 17.22
C ILE A 295 0.11 1.16 16.57
N ILE A 296 1.34 1.50 16.93
CA ILE A 296 2.55 0.76 16.57
C ILE A 296 2.71 -0.39 17.56
N ILE A 297 2.86 -1.60 17.04
CA ILE A 297 2.93 -2.85 17.80
C ILE A 297 4.37 -3.33 17.82
N ASP A 298 4.93 -3.38 19.03
CA ASP A 298 6.15 -4.13 19.26
C ASP A 298 5.84 -5.64 19.21
N THR A 299 6.32 -6.28 18.14
CA THR A 299 6.17 -7.71 17.85
C THR A 299 7.25 -8.57 18.51
N ARG A 300 8.24 -7.97 19.19
CA ARG A 300 9.32 -8.69 19.88
C ARG A 300 9.02 -8.85 21.37
N GLU A 301 8.60 -7.77 22.02
CA GLU A 301 8.37 -7.75 23.49
C GLU A 301 6.91 -7.42 23.87
N GLY A 302 5.97 -7.57 22.94
CA GLY A 302 4.56 -7.24 23.14
C GLY A 302 3.61 -8.28 22.56
N CYS A 303 3.10 -8.03 21.35
CA CYS A 303 2.16 -8.93 20.67
C CYS A 303 2.84 -9.58 19.46
N PRO A 304 3.50 -10.74 19.64
CA PRO A 304 4.10 -11.46 18.52
C PRO A 304 3.03 -11.97 17.55
N PHE A 305 3.44 -12.33 16.33
CA PHE A 305 2.57 -13.02 15.40
C PHE A 305 2.32 -14.49 15.84
N PRO A 306 1.17 -15.10 15.50
CA PRO A 306 0.04 -14.51 14.78
C PRO A 306 -0.84 -13.64 15.68
N TRP A 307 -1.30 -12.51 15.16
CA TRP A 307 -2.37 -11.72 15.75
C TRP A 307 -3.74 -12.35 15.48
N GLN A 308 -4.72 -12.07 16.33
CA GLN A 308 -6.12 -12.46 16.16
C GLN A 308 -7.01 -11.24 16.47
N LEU A 309 -8.11 -11.05 15.73
CA LEU A 309 -9.12 -10.03 16.07
C LEU A 309 -9.61 -10.26 17.49
N HIS A 310 -9.63 -9.20 18.30
CA HIS A 310 -9.96 -9.27 19.72
C HIS A 310 -10.96 -8.19 20.11
N ILE A 311 -12.05 -8.61 20.75
CA ILE A 311 -13.12 -7.73 21.22
C ILE A 311 -13.49 -8.15 22.65
N ASN A 312 -13.67 -7.17 23.54
CA ASN A 312 -14.43 -7.38 24.77
C ASN A 312 -15.68 -6.51 24.74
N LEU A 313 -16.82 -7.12 25.07
CA LEU A 313 -18.08 -6.44 25.37
C LEU A 313 -18.28 -6.42 26.89
N PHE A 314 -19.16 -5.58 27.41
CA PHE A 314 -19.35 -5.45 28.86
C PHE A 314 -20.81 -5.32 29.29
N ALA A 315 -21.62 -4.50 28.63
CA ALA A 315 -23.01 -4.31 29.04
C ALA A 315 -23.95 -5.31 28.32
N PRO A 316 -25.03 -5.77 28.97
CA PRO A 316 -26.04 -6.58 28.30
C PRO A 316 -26.64 -5.87 27.09
N GLY A 317 -26.77 -6.59 25.96
CA GLY A 317 -27.31 -6.07 24.70
C GLY A 317 -26.27 -5.44 23.76
N ASP A 318 -25.08 -5.11 24.26
CA ASP A 318 -23.95 -4.68 23.43
C ASP A 318 -23.62 -5.76 22.40
N ARG A 319 -23.25 -5.34 21.19
CA ARG A 319 -23.00 -6.27 20.08
C ARG A 319 -22.04 -5.70 19.04
N VAL A 320 -21.26 -6.59 18.44
CA VAL A 320 -20.42 -6.30 17.27
C VAL A 320 -20.78 -7.24 16.14
N LYS A 321 -20.93 -6.69 14.93
CA LYS A 321 -21.13 -7.43 13.69
C LYS A 321 -19.94 -7.27 12.76
N ILE A 322 -19.39 -8.38 12.28
CA ILE A 322 -18.40 -8.41 11.20
C ILE A 322 -19.14 -8.27 9.87
N ILE A 323 -18.73 -7.29 9.07
CA ILE A 323 -19.20 -7.09 7.70
C ILE A 323 -18.15 -7.68 6.75
N ASN A 324 -18.51 -8.80 6.12
CA ASN A 324 -17.68 -9.43 5.10
C ASN A 324 -17.89 -8.75 3.74
N PRO A 325 -16.91 -8.80 2.83
CA PRO A 325 -17.14 -8.48 1.43
C PRO A 325 -18.21 -9.40 0.84
N THR A 326 -19.04 -8.85 -0.03
CA THR A 326 -20.01 -9.57 -0.86
C THR A 326 -19.35 -10.19 -2.09
#